data_AF-A0A1V4RUF9-F1
#
_entry.id   AF-A0A1V4RUF9-F1
#
_cell.length_a   1.000
_cell.length_b   1.000
_cell.length_c   1.000
_cell.angle_alpha   90.00
_cell.angle_beta   90.00
_cell.angle_gamma   90.00
#
_symmetry.space_group_name_H-M   'P 1'
#
loop_
_entity.id
_entity.type
_entity.pdbx_description
1 polymer ?
#
loop_
_entity_poly.entity_id
_entity_poly.type
_entity_poly.pdbx_seq_one_letter_code
_entity_poly.pdbx_strand_id
1 'polypeptide(L)'
;MELINKVFNHPGLRKALVKSRIFLGIVFLILILIYGRLEMYFLAFAVSISGELIQIWSSGSLEKNKVLTARGPYSLVRNPMYLGRFLVILGGILLLSNIYFVLVYVVIYYFYMANRVKREEKRLEKIFGEPYRIYCSEVNRFIPNFRVYENGELVFFRFNILFHNNEHLNFLAVIGFYIIFYVCNPMINSFL
;
A
#
# COMPACT_ATOMS: atom_id res chain seq x y z
N MET A 1 4.80 17.71 -15.38
CA MET A 1 4.02 17.49 -14.14
C MET A 1 2.52 17.76 -14.32
N GLU A 2 2.12 18.86 -14.95
CA GLU A 2 0.71 19.25 -15.08
C GLU A 2 -0.14 18.27 -15.92
N LEU A 3 0.42 17.74 -17.01
CA LEU A 3 -0.23 16.71 -17.84
C LEU A 3 -0.52 15.42 -17.05
N ILE A 4 0.46 14.93 -16.28
CA ILE A 4 0.31 13.73 -15.46
C ILE A 4 -0.79 13.95 -14.40
N ASN A 5 -0.78 15.11 -13.75
CA ASN A 5 -1.85 15.48 -12.82
C ASN A 5 -3.22 15.50 -13.51
N LYS A 6 -3.34 16.05 -14.73
CA LYS A 6 -4.60 16.08 -15.47
C LYS A 6 -5.11 14.66 -15.78
N VAL A 7 -4.22 13.76 -16.19
CA VAL A 7 -4.52 12.34 -16.45
C VAL A 7 -5.02 11.64 -15.17
N PHE A 8 -4.24 11.62 -14.10
CA PHE A 8 -4.58 10.91 -12.86
C PHE A 8 -5.77 11.51 -12.08
N ASN A 9 -6.16 12.75 -12.39
CA ASN A 9 -7.35 13.40 -11.82
C ASN A 9 -8.58 13.33 -12.74
N HIS A 10 -8.46 12.84 -13.98
CA HIS A 10 -9.58 12.75 -14.91
C HIS A 10 -10.68 11.79 -14.38
N PRO A 11 -11.93 12.25 -14.18
CA PRO A 11 -12.98 11.45 -13.53
C PRO A 11 -13.27 10.11 -14.24
N GLY A 12 -13.36 10.13 -15.57
CA GLY A 12 -13.64 8.95 -16.38
C GLY A 12 -12.52 7.91 -16.30
N LEU A 13 -11.26 8.36 -16.35
CA LEU A 13 -10.10 7.46 -16.26
C LEU A 13 -10.05 6.80 -14.88
N ARG A 14 -10.29 7.56 -13.81
CA ARG A 14 -10.34 6.99 -12.45
C ARG A 14 -11.45 5.95 -12.32
N LYS A 15 -12.65 6.23 -12.85
CA LYS A 15 -13.78 5.29 -12.79
C LYS A 15 -13.43 4.00 -13.55
N ALA A 16 -12.81 4.12 -14.72
CA ALA A 16 -12.31 2.99 -15.48
C ALA A 16 -11.25 2.19 -14.71
N LEU A 17 -10.20 2.84 -14.19
CA LEU A 17 -9.14 2.21 -13.40
C LEU A 17 -9.67 1.52 -12.14
N VAL A 18 -10.63 2.12 -11.44
CA VAL A 18 -11.24 1.51 -10.26
C VAL A 18 -12.06 0.28 -10.63
N LYS A 19 -12.77 0.30 -11.77
CA LYS A 19 -13.54 -0.85 -12.25
C LYS A 19 -12.62 -1.98 -12.73
N SER A 20 -11.50 -1.66 -13.38
CA SER A 20 -10.57 -2.65 -13.92
C SER A 20 -9.58 -3.20 -12.90
N ARG A 21 -9.36 -2.53 -11.76
CA ARG A 21 -8.31 -2.92 -10.79
C ARG A 21 -8.37 -4.38 -10.33
N ILE A 22 -9.56 -4.95 -10.15
CA ILE A 22 -9.71 -6.33 -9.67
C ILE A 22 -9.27 -7.29 -10.77
N PHE A 23 -9.76 -7.06 -11.99
CA PHE A 23 -9.36 -7.84 -13.16
C PHE A 23 -7.85 -7.74 -13.41
N LEU A 24 -7.30 -6.53 -13.42
CA LEU A 24 -5.86 -6.31 -13.58
C LEU A 24 -5.04 -6.97 -12.47
N GLY A 25 -5.55 -6.93 -11.23
CA GLY A 25 -4.93 -7.62 -10.09
C GLY A 25 -4.91 -9.13 -10.27
N ILE A 26 -6.02 -9.74 -10.68
CA ILE A 26 -6.10 -11.19 -10.93
C ILE A 26 -5.16 -11.59 -12.07
N VAL A 27 -5.19 -10.87 -13.19
CA VAL A 27 -4.27 -11.11 -14.32
C VAL A 27 -2.81 -11.02 -13.85
N PHE A 28 -2.49 -10.00 -13.06
CA PHE A 28 -1.15 -9.82 -12.53
C PHE A 28 -0.71 -10.98 -11.61
N LEU A 29 -1.59 -11.46 -10.73
CA LEU A 29 -1.30 -12.62 -9.86
C LEU A 29 -1.11 -13.91 -10.68
N ILE A 30 -1.91 -14.13 -11.72
CA ILE A 30 -1.75 -15.27 -12.63
C ILE A 30 -0.40 -15.20 -13.35
N LEU A 31 -0.02 -14.03 -13.85
CA LEU A 31 1.27 -13.84 -14.50
C LEU A 31 2.43 -14.13 -13.53
N ILE A 32 2.32 -13.73 -12.26
CA ILE A 32 3.34 -14.08 -11.25
C ILE A 32 3.36 -15.59 -11.00
N LEU A 33 2.22 -16.26 -10.90
CA LEU A 33 2.19 -17.72 -10.70
C LEU A 33 2.90 -18.48 -11.83
N ILE A 34 2.72 -18.02 -13.07
CA ILE A 34 3.30 -18.65 -14.27
C ILE A 34 4.78 -18.30 -14.45
N TYR A 35 5.14 -17.02 -14.34
CA TYR A 35 6.47 -16.51 -14.70
C TYR A 35 7.37 -16.19 -13.51
N GLY A 36 6.86 -16.27 -12.29
CA GLY A 36 7.63 -15.99 -11.09
C GLY A 36 8.67 -17.07 -10.82
N ARG A 37 9.77 -16.67 -10.18
CA ARG A 37 10.92 -17.51 -9.86
C ARG A 37 10.97 -17.81 -8.38
N LEU A 38 11.02 -19.10 -8.03
CA LEU A 38 11.17 -19.59 -6.65
C LEU A 38 12.41 -19.05 -5.94
N GLU A 39 13.49 -18.78 -6.68
CA GLU A 39 14.73 -18.19 -6.14
C GLU A 39 14.46 -16.86 -5.40
N MET A 40 13.47 -16.09 -5.85
CA MET A 40 13.12 -14.79 -5.28
C MET A 40 12.11 -14.90 -4.14
N TYR A 41 11.63 -16.10 -3.81
CA TYR A 41 10.52 -16.33 -2.90
C TYR A 41 10.71 -15.67 -1.54
N PHE A 42 11.82 -15.96 -0.85
CA PHE A 42 12.04 -15.45 0.51
C PHE A 42 12.16 -13.93 0.56
N LEU A 43 12.85 -13.33 -0.41
CA LEU A 43 12.98 -11.88 -0.51
C LEU A 43 11.62 -11.23 -0.80
N ALA A 44 10.90 -11.73 -1.80
CA ALA A 44 9.57 -11.26 -2.17
C ALA A 44 8.59 -11.36 -0.99
N PHE A 45 8.56 -12.52 -0.33
CA PHE A 45 7.73 -12.78 0.84
C PHE A 45 8.04 -11.81 1.98
N ALA A 46 9.32 -11.66 2.35
CA ALA A 46 9.73 -10.73 3.40
C ALA A 46 9.32 -9.29 3.10
N VAL A 47 9.51 -8.83 1.85
CA VAL A 47 9.09 -7.50 1.41
C VAL A 47 7.57 -7.34 1.49
N SER A 48 6.80 -8.30 0.96
CA SER A 48 5.33 -8.23 1.02
C SER A 48 4.79 -8.27 2.45
N ILE A 49 5.33 -9.14 3.31
CA ILE A 49 4.92 -9.26 4.72
C ILE A 49 5.25 -7.99 5.50
N SER A 50 6.42 -7.39 5.28
CA SER A 50 6.75 -6.11 5.92
C SER A 50 5.72 -5.02 5.56
N GLY A 51 5.27 -5.00 4.30
CA GLY A 51 4.22 -4.10 3.85
C GLY A 51 2.86 -4.39 4.48
N GLU A 52 2.48 -5.66 4.61
CA GLU A 52 1.24 -6.04 5.29
C GLU A 52 1.25 -5.71 6.78
N LEU A 53 2.37 -5.91 7.47
CA LEU A 53 2.49 -5.51 8.88
C LEU A 53 2.28 -4.00 9.07
N ILE A 54 2.80 -3.18 8.14
CA ILE A 54 2.52 -1.73 8.11
C ILE A 54 1.04 -1.45 7.83
N GLN A 55 0.39 -2.17 6.91
CA GLN A 55 -1.04 -2.01 6.61
C GLN A 55 -1.92 -2.40 7.81
N ILE A 56 -1.63 -3.52 8.45
CA ILE A 56 -2.32 -3.99 9.67
C ILE A 56 -2.20 -2.93 10.76
N TRP A 57 -0.99 -2.45 11.05
CA TRP A 57 -0.77 -1.40 12.04
C TRP A 57 -1.52 -0.11 11.67
N SER A 58 -1.41 0.33 10.42
CA SER A 58 -2.11 1.52 9.92
C SER A 58 -3.63 1.39 10.02
N SER A 59 -4.17 0.20 9.78
CA SER A 59 -5.60 -0.06 9.85
C SER A 59 -6.12 -0.08 11.28
N GLY A 60 -5.40 -0.75 12.18
CA GLY A 60 -5.72 -0.79 13.60
C GLY A 60 -5.60 0.57 14.30
N SER A 61 -4.91 1.54 13.68
CA SER A 61 -4.78 2.90 14.18
C SER A 61 -5.73 3.93 13.53
N LEU A 62 -6.46 3.59 12.46
CA LEU A 62 -7.20 4.55 11.64
C LEU A 62 -8.73 4.52 11.87
N GLU A 63 -9.25 5.58 12.51
CA GLU A 63 -10.69 5.85 12.60
C GLU A 63 -11.14 6.83 11.52
N LYS A 64 -11.49 6.28 10.35
CA LYS A 64 -11.81 7.07 9.14
C LYS A 64 -12.83 8.17 9.40
N ASN A 65 -12.43 9.42 9.16
CA ASN A 65 -13.27 10.64 9.16
C ASN A 65 -13.97 10.95 10.49
N LYS A 66 -13.63 10.27 11.58
CA LYS A 66 -14.19 10.55 12.91
C LYS A 66 -13.26 11.43 13.72
N VAL A 67 -11.97 11.09 13.72
CA VAL A 67 -10.93 11.79 14.49
C VAL A 67 -9.69 11.92 13.62
N LEU A 68 -8.96 13.02 13.79
CA LEU A 68 -7.64 13.17 13.18
C LEU A 68 -6.73 12.06 13.69
N THR A 69 -6.38 11.13 12.81
CA THR A 69 -5.49 10.02 13.14
C THR A 69 -4.04 10.47 13.04
N ALA A 70 -3.38 10.64 14.19
CA ALA A 70 -1.96 10.98 14.31
C ALA A 70 -1.21 10.01 15.24
N ARG A 71 -1.76 8.81 15.47
CA ARG A 71 -1.22 7.75 16.34
C ARG A 71 -0.80 6.53 15.53
N GLY A 72 -0.07 5.61 16.15
CA GLY A 72 0.47 4.44 15.47
C GLY A 72 1.49 4.86 14.41
N PRO A 73 1.46 4.26 13.21
CA PRO A 73 2.42 4.60 12.17
C PRO A 73 2.17 6.01 11.59
N TYR A 74 0.98 6.59 11.82
CA TYR A 74 0.66 7.97 11.43
C TYR A 74 1.45 9.02 12.23
N SER A 75 2.03 8.63 13.36
CA SER A 75 2.93 9.51 14.14
C SER A 75 4.33 9.62 13.54
N LEU A 76 4.72 8.69 12.65
CA LEU A 76 6.02 8.67 11.98
C LEU A 76 5.94 9.21 10.54
N VAL A 77 4.85 8.95 9.84
CA VAL A 77 4.61 9.38 8.46
C VAL A 77 3.12 9.59 8.23
N ARG A 78 2.71 10.56 7.41
CA ARG A 78 1.28 10.84 7.19
C ARG A 78 0.52 9.78 6.42
N ASN A 79 1.22 9.01 5.58
CA ASN A 79 0.62 8.10 4.61
C ASN A 79 1.18 6.66 4.70
N PRO A 80 1.23 6.05 5.90
CA PRO A 80 1.89 4.75 6.11
C PRO A 80 1.17 3.62 5.35
N MET A 81 -0.15 3.70 5.19
CA MET A 81 -0.93 2.73 4.42
C MET A 81 -0.46 2.65 2.95
N TYR A 82 -0.04 3.76 2.35
CA TYR A 82 0.50 3.77 1.00
C TYR A 82 1.91 3.14 0.95
N LEU A 83 2.74 3.35 1.98
CA LEU A 83 4.05 2.68 2.06
C LEU A 83 3.90 1.17 2.22
N GLY A 84 2.99 0.72 3.09
CA GLY A 84 2.69 -0.71 3.25
C GLY A 84 2.20 -1.33 1.95
N ARG A 85 1.24 -0.68 1.28
CA ARG A 85 0.72 -1.11 -0.01
C ARG A 85 1.80 -1.15 -1.10
N PHE A 86 2.75 -0.21 -1.08
CA PHE A 86 3.87 -0.20 -2.00
C PHE A 86 4.72 -1.47 -1.85
N LEU A 87 5.11 -1.81 -0.62
CA LEU A 87 5.93 -2.98 -0.33
C LEU A 87 5.20 -4.29 -0.65
N VAL A 88 3.89 -4.39 -0.37
CA VAL A 88 3.10 -5.58 -0.71
C VAL A 88 3.18 -5.92 -2.19
N ILE A 89 2.95 -4.94 -3.06
CA ILE A 89 2.97 -5.13 -4.51
C ILE A 89 4.41 -5.29 -5.02
N LEU A 90 5.37 -4.56 -4.43
CA LEU A 90 6.78 -4.68 -4.78
C LEU A 90 7.28 -6.12 -4.57
N GLY A 91 6.94 -6.76 -3.45
CA GLY A 91 7.32 -8.15 -3.20
C GLY A 91 6.80 -9.10 -4.31
N GLY A 92 5.55 -8.95 -4.72
CA GLY A 92 4.99 -9.72 -5.84
C GLY A 92 5.74 -9.47 -7.17
N ILE A 93 6.17 -8.23 -7.44
CA ILE A 93 6.95 -7.90 -8.63
C ILE A 93 8.36 -8.52 -8.57
N LEU A 94 8.97 -8.57 -7.39
CA LEU A 94 10.31 -9.17 -7.20
C LEU A 94 10.32 -10.65 -7.58
N LEU A 95 9.20 -11.37 -7.48
CA LEU A 95 9.07 -12.75 -7.96
C LEU A 95 9.37 -12.88 -9.46
N LEU A 96 9.12 -11.85 -10.26
CA LEU A 96 9.42 -11.86 -11.70
C LEU A 96 10.93 -11.72 -12.01
N SER A 97 11.76 -11.42 -10.99
CA SER A 97 13.22 -11.25 -11.10
C SER A 97 13.66 -10.35 -12.27
N ASN A 98 12.92 -9.27 -12.49
CA ASN A 98 13.17 -8.35 -13.60
C ASN A 98 13.14 -6.90 -13.11
N ILE A 99 14.30 -6.25 -13.16
CA ILE A 99 14.48 -4.87 -12.68
C ILE A 99 13.64 -3.85 -13.44
N TYR A 100 13.32 -4.08 -14.72
CA TYR A 100 12.50 -3.16 -15.51
C TYR A 100 11.06 -3.09 -14.97
N PHE A 101 10.49 -4.22 -14.53
CA PHE A 101 9.17 -4.21 -13.89
C PHE A 101 9.17 -3.45 -12.57
N VAL A 102 10.24 -3.57 -11.78
CA VAL A 102 10.42 -2.79 -10.55
C VAL A 102 10.47 -1.29 -10.87
N LEU A 103 11.28 -0.86 -11.84
CA LEU A 103 11.40 0.55 -12.22
C LEU A 103 10.07 1.13 -12.72
N VAL A 104 9.39 0.43 -13.64
CA VAL A 104 8.08 0.85 -14.16
C VAL A 104 7.07 0.97 -13.03
N TYR A 105 7.04 -0.01 -12.12
CA TYR A 105 6.15 0.01 -10.97
C TYR A 105 6.43 1.18 -10.03
N VAL A 106 7.68 1.43 -9.67
CA VAL A 106 8.07 2.54 -8.77
C VAL A 106 7.57 3.87 -9.34
N VAL A 107 7.79 4.11 -10.63
CA VAL A 107 7.37 5.35 -11.30
C VAL A 107 5.83 5.47 -11.32
N ILE A 108 5.12 4.42 -11.74
CA ILE A 108 3.66 4.43 -11.82
C ILE A 108 3.05 4.61 -10.42
N TYR A 109 3.55 3.88 -9.43
CA TYR A 109 3.05 3.91 -8.07
C TYR A 109 3.29 5.28 -7.43
N TYR A 110 4.46 5.89 -7.64
CA TYR A 110 4.76 7.23 -7.15
C TYR A 110 3.71 8.25 -7.63
N PHE A 111 3.41 8.27 -8.94
CA PHE A 111 2.41 9.20 -9.48
C PHE A 111 1.00 8.89 -8.99
N TYR A 112 0.64 7.61 -8.87
CA TYR A 112 -0.63 7.19 -8.28
C TYR A 112 -0.77 7.70 -6.84
N MET A 113 0.21 7.41 -6.00
CA MET A 113 0.26 7.77 -4.58
C MET A 113 0.24 9.28 -4.40
N ALA A 114 1.10 10.02 -5.09
CA ALA A 114 1.19 11.48 -4.96
C ALA A 114 -0.15 12.17 -5.29
N ASN A 115 -0.82 11.73 -6.36
CA ASN A 115 -2.13 12.27 -6.74
C ASN A 115 -3.24 11.88 -5.76
N ARG A 116 -3.22 10.64 -5.26
CA ARG A 116 -4.17 10.14 -4.28
C ARG A 116 -4.07 10.90 -2.96
N VAL A 117 -2.86 10.96 -2.39
CA VAL A 117 -2.57 11.64 -1.14
C VAL A 117 -2.95 13.11 -1.24
N LYS A 118 -2.56 13.82 -2.30
CA LYS A 118 -2.92 15.24 -2.46
C LYS A 118 -4.45 15.50 -2.41
N ARG A 119 -5.27 14.58 -2.91
CA ARG A 119 -6.74 14.69 -2.82
C ARG A 119 -7.25 14.38 -1.42
N GLU A 120 -6.67 13.37 -0.77
CA GLU A 120 -7.03 12.99 0.59
C GLU A 120 -6.66 14.09 1.59
N GLU A 121 -5.46 14.67 1.48
CA GLU A 121 -5.03 15.79 2.32
C GLU A 121 -5.97 16.99 2.16
N LYS A 122 -6.32 17.38 0.93
CA LYS A 122 -7.31 18.46 0.68
C LYS A 122 -8.67 18.19 1.32
N ARG A 123 -9.07 16.92 1.41
CA ARG A 123 -10.34 16.52 2.03
C ARG A 123 -10.23 16.53 3.56
N LEU A 124 -9.13 16.01 4.10
CA LEU A 124 -8.85 15.99 5.53
C LEU A 124 -8.71 17.40 6.09
N GLU A 125 -8.06 18.30 5.35
CA GLU A 125 -7.98 19.72 5.70
C GLU A 125 -9.35 20.39 5.80
N LYS A 126 -10.29 20.06 4.90
CA LYS A 126 -11.67 20.54 4.98
C LYS A 126 -12.44 20.00 6.18
N ILE A 127 -12.10 18.80 6.66
CA ILE A 127 -12.79 18.14 7.79
C ILE A 127 -12.22 18.63 9.12
N PHE A 128 -10.90 18.71 9.22
CA PHE A 128 -10.19 18.90 10.48
C PHE A 128 -9.55 20.28 10.63
N GLY A 129 -9.49 21.09 9.58
CA GLY A 129 -9.00 22.47 9.64
C GLY A 129 -7.58 22.60 10.17
N GLU A 130 -7.39 23.54 11.10
CA GLU A 130 -6.09 23.90 11.66
C GLU A 130 -5.32 22.75 12.33
N PRO A 131 -5.96 21.89 13.17
CA PRO A 131 -5.32 20.67 13.69
C PRO A 131 -4.60 19.82 12.63
N TYR A 132 -5.17 19.71 11.43
CA TYR A 132 -4.56 18.95 10.34
C TYR A 132 -3.36 19.67 9.72
N ARG A 133 -3.39 21.00 9.67
CA ARG A 133 -2.28 21.82 9.15
C ARG A 133 -1.07 21.74 10.06
N ILE A 134 -1.27 21.81 11.38
CA ILE A 134 -0.22 21.62 12.40
C ILE A 134 0.42 20.25 12.23
N TYR A 135 -0.40 19.19 12.20
CA TYR A 135 0.07 17.82 11.96
C TYR A 135 0.88 17.68 10.65
N CYS A 136 0.43 18.34 9.58
CA CYS A 136 1.13 18.35 8.29
C CYS A 136 2.47 19.07 8.29
N SER A 137 2.69 20.02 9.22
CA SER A 137 3.94 20.75 9.37
C SER A 137 5.01 19.96 10.13
N GLU A 138 4.59 19.04 10.99
CA GLU A 138 5.49 18.26 11.85
C GLU A 138 5.77 16.84 11.33
N VAL A 139 4.83 16.26 10.56
CA VAL A 139 4.95 14.88 10.08
C VAL A 139 5.17 14.83 8.57
N ASN A 140 6.21 14.10 8.17
CA ASN A 140 6.57 13.95 6.77
C ASN A 140 5.48 13.21 5.97
N ARG A 141 5.35 13.58 4.69
CA ARG A 141 4.29 13.03 3.83
C ARG A 141 4.53 11.56 3.45
N PHE A 142 5.77 11.21 3.09
CA PHE A 142 6.11 9.89 2.51
C PHE A 142 7.31 9.20 3.14
N ILE A 143 8.19 9.93 3.83
CA ILE A 143 9.39 9.38 4.44
C ILE A 143 9.19 9.36 5.96
N PRO A 144 9.27 8.21 6.64
CA PRO A 144 9.16 8.16 8.09
C PRO A 144 10.16 9.07 8.78
N ASN A 145 9.70 9.81 9.78
CA ASN A 145 10.55 10.51 10.72
C ASN A 145 11.14 9.52 11.73
N PHE A 146 12.37 9.76 12.17
CA PHE A 146 12.94 9.07 13.33
C PHE A 146 12.36 9.60 14.66
N ARG A 147 11.75 10.78 14.64
CA ARG A 147 11.06 11.39 15.78
C ARG A 147 9.55 11.18 15.66
N VAL A 148 8.94 10.69 16.73
CA VAL A 148 7.49 10.55 16.88
C VAL A 148 6.86 11.94 17.02
N TYR A 149 5.73 12.16 16.33
CA TYR A 149 4.91 13.36 16.50
C TYR A 149 4.55 13.60 17.97
N GLU A 150 4.72 14.82 18.47
CA GLU A 150 4.65 15.13 19.90
C GLU A 150 3.26 14.86 20.51
N ASN A 151 2.21 15.14 19.74
CA ASN A 151 0.82 14.85 20.13
C ASN A 151 0.36 13.45 19.67
N GLY A 152 1.28 12.63 19.19
CA GLY A 152 1.05 11.27 18.72
C GLY A 152 1.47 10.22 19.74
N GLU A 153 0.83 9.05 19.68
CA GLU A 153 1.21 7.88 20.46
C GLU A 153 1.73 6.82 19.48
N LEU A 154 2.99 6.40 19.61
CA LEU A 154 3.58 5.41 18.71
C LEU A 154 2.92 4.04 18.90
N VAL A 155 2.88 3.53 20.13
CA VAL A 155 2.33 2.21 20.43
C VAL A 155 0.80 2.31 20.55
N PHE A 156 0.13 2.36 19.40
CA PHE A 156 -1.32 2.43 19.33
C PHE A 156 -1.87 1.41 18.33
N PHE A 157 -2.77 0.55 18.81
CA PHE A 157 -3.43 -0.45 17.98
C PHE A 157 -4.79 -0.86 18.57
N ARG A 158 -5.83 -0.96 17.73
CA ARG A 158 -7.15 -1.45 18.14
C ARG A 158 -7.63 -2.55 17.19
N PHE A 159 -7.81 -3.75 17.73
CA PHE A 159 -8.30 -4.92 16.99
C PHE A 159 -9.68 -4.70 16.38
N ASN A 160 -10.62 -4.09 17.11
CA ASN A 160 -11.97 -3.84 16.60
C ASN A 160 -11.97 -3.00 15.32
N ILE A 161 -11.03 -2.04 15.21
CA ILE A 161 -10.89 -1.19 14.01
C ILE A 161 -10.31 -2.01 12.86
N LEU A 162 -9.30 -2.85 13.11
CA LEU A 162 -8.72 -3.74 12.10
C LEU A 162 -9.78 -4.63 11.43
N PHE A 163 -10.60 -5.30 12.24
CA PHE A 163 -11.66 -6.19 11.74
C PHE A 163 -12.73 -5.41 10.97
N HIS A 164 -13.13 -4.24 11.46
CA HIS A 164 -14.07 -3.36 10.76
C HIS A 164 -13.54 -2.89 9.40
N ASN A 165 -12.24 -2.70 9.26
CA ASN A 165 -11.59 -2.30 8.01
C ASN A 165 -11.32 -3.47 7.05
N ASN A 166 -11.60 -4.73 7.43
CA ASN A 166 -11.36 -5.94 6.63
C ASN A 166 -9.91 -6.21 6.22
N GLU A 167 -8.92 -5.51 6.80
CA GLU A 167 -7.52 -5.66 6.38
C GLU A 167 -6.92 -7.02 6.75
N HIS A 168 -7.50 -7.72 7.73
CA HIS A 168 -7.15 -9.11 8.03
C HIS A 168 -7.36 -10.05 6.83
N LEU A 169 -8.33 -9.78 5.95
CA LEU A 169 -8.55 -10.57 4.75
C LEU A 169 -7.43 -10.36 3.71
N ASN A 170 -6.90 -9.13 3.60
CA ASN A 170 -5.78 -8.84 2.71
C ASN A 170 -4.52 -9.59 3.17
N PHE A 171 -4.26 -9.59 4.47
CA PHE A 171 -3.15 -10.35 5.05
C PHE A 171 -3.25 -11.85 4.75
N LEU A 172 -4.43 -12.45 4.98
CA LEU A 172 -4.68 -13.86 4.66
C LEU A 172 -4.54 -14.15 3.15
N ALA A 173 -4.99 -13.22 2.30
CA ALA A 173 -4.85 -13.35 0.85
C ALA A 173 -3.38 -13.31 0.41
N VAL A 174 -2.54 -12.46 1.01
CA VAL A 174 -1.09 -12.42 0.73
C VAL A 174 -0.44 -13.72 1.18
N ILE A 175 -0.71 -14.21 2.39
CA ILE A 175 -0.18 -15.50 2.86
C ILE A 175 -0.63 -16.63 1.93
N GLY A 176 -1.92 -16.70 1.62
CA GLY A 176 -2.48 -17.72 0.75
C GLY A 176 -1.84 -17.70 -0.65
N PHE A 177 -1.63 -16.51 -1.21
CA PHE A 177 -0.94 -16.36 -2.49
C PHE A 177 0.48 -16.92 -2.46
N TYR A 178 1.29 -16.60 -1.45
CA TYR A 178 2.66 -17.12 -1.35
C TYR A 178 2.70 -18.63 -1.12
N ILE A 179 1.77 -19.19 -0.33
CA ILE A 179 1.64 -20.64 -0.17
C ILE A 179 1.32 -21.30 -1.53
N ILE A 180 0.32 -20.78 -2.25
CA ILE A 180 -0.06 -21.29 -3.57
C ILE A 180 1.12 -21.18 -4.54
N PHE A 181 1.81 -20.04 -4.57
CA PHE A 181 2.97 -19.83 -5.41
C PHE A 181 4.07 -20.87 -5.12
N TYR A 182 4.42 -21.07 -3.84
CA TYR A 182 5.46 -22.02 -3.45
C TYR A 182 5.14 -23.46 -3.87
N VAL A 183 3.88 -23.88 -3.70
CA VAL A 183 3.43 -25.25 -4.02
C VAL A 183 3.27 -25.46 -5.52
N CYS A 184 2.66 -24.51 -6.24
CA CYS A 184 2.30 -24.68 -7.64
C CYS A 184 3.41 -24.33 -8.63
N ASN A 185 4.34 -23.43 -8.28
CA ASN A 185 5.37 -22.98 -9.22
C ASN A 185 6.27 -24.11 -9.75
N PRO A 186 6.73 -25.10 -8.94
CA PRO A 186 7.49 -26.24 -9.47
C PRO A 186 6.68 -27.07 -10.47
N MET A 187 5.38 -27.26 -10.20
CA MET A 187 4.49 -28.02 -11.08
C MET A 187 4.32 -27.29 -12.41
N ILE A 188 4.05 -25.98 -12.39
CA ILE A 188 3.86 -25.18 -13.61
C ILE A 188 5.12 -25.19 -14.48
N ASN A 189 6.30 -25.02 -13.87
CA ASN A 189 7.57 -25.02 -14.58
C ASN A 189 7.94 -26.41 -15.16
N SER A 190 7.34 -27.50 -14.68
CA SER A 190 7.54 -28.82 -15.28
C SER A 190 6.77 -29.03 -16.59
N PHE A 191 5.80 -28.15 -16.91
CA PHE A 191 4.98 -28.21 -18.12
C PHE A 191 5.37 -27.18 -19.19
N LEU A 192 6.29 -26.26 -18.89
CA LEU A 192 6.79 -25.18 -19.77
C LEU A 192 8.20 -25.49 -20.25
#